data_AF-A0A364V3E4-F1
#
_entry.id   AF-A0A364V3E4-F1
#
_cell.length_a   1.000
_cell.length_b   1.000
_cell.length_c   1.000
_cell.angle_alpha   90.00
_cell.angle_beta   90.00
_cell.angle_gamma   90.00
#
_symmetry.space_group_name_H-M   'P 1'
#
loop_
_entity.id
_entity.type
_entity.pdbx_description
1 polymer ?
#
loop_
_entity_poly.entity_id
_entity_poly.type
_entity_poly.pdbx_seq_one_letter_code
_entity_poly.pdbx_strand_id
1 'polypeptide(L)'
;MKDRREASSPVAGANSWQTLPAIALVALGGLVGSLLRWIAVDGAAPLTGWSGWGRPGLLAVNVLGAAVLGWLAAGASASQSRITQRHYALFGTGAMGGLTSYSALAAVVGIPRSSGDSVATAGAALGAAGYIALSLALGLVGALAGWRLGEATLTGHGRGRGQKK
;
A
#
# COMPACT_ATOMS: atom_id res chain seq x y z
N MET A 1 4.65 -33.19 41.80
CA MET A 1 3.60 -32.21 42.12
C MET A 1 4.23 -30.95 42.71
N LYS A 2 4.40 -29.91 41.90
CA LYS A 2 3.96 -28.52 42.18
C LYS A 2 4.48 -27.65 41.04
N ASP A 3 3.67 -27.58 39.99
CA ASP A 3 3.80 -26.63 38.90
C ASP A 3 3.93 -25.23 39.47
N ARG A 4 5.09 -24.62 39.32
CA ARG A 4 5.29 -23.19 39.55
C ARG A 4 4.98 -22.48 38.23
N ARG A 5 3.68 -22.39 37.90
CA ARG A 5 3.20 -21.44 36.89
C ARG A 5 3.38 -20.06 37.49
N GLU A 6 4.53 -19.47 37.25
CA GLU A 6 4.75 -18.05 37.49
C GLU A 6 3.76 -17.30 36.62
N ALA A 7 2.75 -16.75 37.28
CA ALA A 7 1.87 -15.75 36.69
C ALA A 7 2.75 -14.57 36.31
N SER A 8 3.05 -14.47 35.02
CA SER A 8 3.69 -13.30 34.44
C SER A 8 2.77 -12.11 34.68
N SER A 9 3.20 -11.25 35.60
CA SER A 9 2.54 -9.99 35.90
C SER A 9 2.30 -9.22 34.60
N PRO A 10 1.11 -8.63 34.38
CA PRO A 10 0.89 -7.77 33.23
C PRO A 10 1.89 -6.61 33.31
N VAL A 11 2.67 -6.43 32.24
CA VAL A 11 3.61 -5.32 32.09
C VAL A 11 2.80 -4.02 32.10
N ALA A 12 2.71 -3.40 33.28
CA ALA A 12 2.11 -2.10 33.48
C ALA A 12 2.92 -1.08 32.65
N GLY A 13 2.32 -0.58 31.57
CA GLY A 13 2.96 0.34 30.63
C GLY A 13 3.10 -0.17 29.19
N ALA A 14 2.71 -1.42 28.90
CA ALA A 14 2.64 -1.87 27.51
C ALA A 14 1.51 -1.11 26.78
N ASN A 15 1.87 -0.29 25.79
CA ASN A 15 0.94 0.46 24.96
C ASN A 15 -0.17 -0.50 24.48
N SER A 16 -1.45 -0.16 24.63
CA SER A 16 -2.59 -1.06 24.36
C SER A 16 -2.56 -1.72 22.97
N TRP A 17 -1.91 -1.09 22.00
CA TRP A 17 -1.68 -1.62 20.65
C TRP A 17 -0.68 -2.78 20.59
N GLN A 18 0.15 -2.97 21.61
CA GLN A 18 1.10 -4.07 21.77
C GLN A 18 0.44 -5.35 22.32
N THR A 19 -0.77 -5.28 22.88
CA THR A 19 -1.52 -6.47 23.29
C THR A 19 -2.50 -6.94 22.22
N LEU A 20 -2.81 -6.09 21.23
CA LEU A 20 -3.71 -6.46 20.14
C LEU A 20 -3.13 -7.61 19.29
N PRO A 21 -3.97 -8.57 18.87
CA PRO A 21 -3.55 -9.59 17.92
C PRO A 21 -3.29 -8.96 16.55
N ALA A 22 -2.35 -9.53 15.78
CA ALA A 22 -1.97 -9.00 14.48
C ALA A 22 -3.18 -8.83 13.53
N ILE A 23 -4.17 -9.72 13.60
CA ILE A 23 -5.39 -9.62 12.78
C ILE A 23 -6.23 -8.38 13.09
N ALA A 24 -6.27 -7.92 14.34
CA ALA A 24 -6.96 -6.68 14.71
C ALA A 24 -6.24 -5.45 14.14
N LEU A 25 -4.91 -5.49 14.10
CA LEU A 25 -4.10 -4.44 13.47
C LEU A 25 -4.33 -4.39 11.95
N VAL A 26 -4.37 -5.55 11.29
CA VAL A 26 -4.70 -5.64 9.86
C VAL A 26 -6.10 -5.08 9.60
N ALA A 27 -7.10 -5.49 10.40
CA ALA A 27 -8.47 -5.03 10.25
C ALA A 27 -8.60 -3.51 10.43
N LEU A 28 -7.96 -2.94 11.45
CA LEU A 28 -7.98 -1.50 11.65
C LEU A 28 -7.29 -0.75 10.51
N GLY A 29 -6.10 -1.22 10.10
CA GLY A 29 -5.40 -0.65 8.96
C GLY A 29 -6.28 -0.68 7.72
N GLY A 30 -6.88 -1.84 7.42
CA GLY A 30 -7.75 -2.03 6.25
C GLY A 30 -8.97 -1.13 6.24
N LEU A 31 -9.58 -0.90 7.41
CA LEU A 31 -10.67 0.06 7.59
C LEU A 31 -10.20 1.47 7.23
N VAL A 32 -9.11 1.94 7.83
CA VAL A 32 -8.56 3.28 7.58
C VAL A 32 -8.17 3.45 6.11
N GLY A 33 -7.46 2.48 5.54
CA GLY A 33 -7.04 2.51 4.14
C GLY A 33 -8.22 2.57 3.18
N SER A 34 -9.27 1.78 3.43
CA SER A 34 -10.47 1.78 2.59
C SER A 34 -11.23 3.11 2.64
N LEU A 35 -11.34 3.73 3.82
CA LEU A 35 -11.96 5.05 3.97
C LEU A 35 -11.16 6.13 3.25
N LEU A 36 -9.83 6.13 3.38
CA LEU A 36 -8.97 7.07 2.67
C LEU A 36 -9.09 6.90 1.15
N ARG A 37 -9.15 5.68 0.65
CA ARG A 37 -9.40 5.40 -0.77
C ARG A 37 -10.75 5.97 -1.22
N TRP A 38 -11.81 5.72 -0.46
CA TRP A 38 -13.14 6.24 -0.78
C TRP A 38 -13.14 7.78 -0.88
N ILE A 39 -12.53 8.47 0.08
CA ILE A 39 -12.39 9.93 0.04
C ILE A 39 -11.59 10.39 -1.18
N ALA A 40 -10.46 9.73 -1.48
CA ALA A 40 -9.60 10.12 -2.59
C ALA A 40 -10.20 9.83 -3.98
N VAL A 41 -11.02 8.78 -4.10
CA VAL A 41 -11.57 8.31 -5.38
C VAL A 41 -12.96 8.89 -5.65
N ASP A 42 -13.84 8.88 -4.65
CA ASP A 42 -15.22 9.33 -4.77
C ASP A 42 -15.38 10.77 -4.26
N GLY A 43 -14.71 11.14 -3.16
CA GLY A 43 -14.75 12.51 -2.62
C GLY A 43 -14.08 13.55 -3.53
N ALA A 44 -13.07 13.16 -4.33
CA ALA A 44 -12.42 14.05 -5.29
C ALA A 44 -13.09 14.08 -6.68
N ALA A 45 -14.06 13.19 -6.94
CA ALA A 45 -14.72 13.09 -8.23
C ALA A 45 -15.47 14.38 -8.66
N PRO A 46 -16.18 15.11 -7.76
CA PRO A 46 -16.85 16.36 -8.13
C PRO A 46 -15.89 17.49 -8.53
N LEU A 47 -14.65 17.45 -8.05
CA LEU A 47 -13.67 18.54 -8.20
C LEU A 47 -12.93 18.50 -9.53
N THR A 48 -12.83 17.33 -10.15
CA THR A 48 -12.02 17.14 -11.36
C THR A 48 -12.84 17.19 -12.65
N GLY A 49 -14.18 17.14 -12.57
CA GLY A 49 -15.08 17.03 -13.72
C GLY A 49 -14.83 15.78 -14.58
N TRP A 50 -13.96 14.87 -14.13
CA TRP A 50 -13.44 13.76 -14.90
C TRP A 50 -14.34 12.54 -14.68
N SER A 51 -15.42 12.45 -15.46
CA SER A 51 -16.31 11.28 -15.50
C SER A 51 -15.86 10.21 -16.49
N GLY A 52 -14.73 10.44 -17.17
CA GLY A 52 -14.17 9.55 -18.19
C GLY A 52 -13.39 8.36 -17.62
N TRP A 53 -12.85 7.55 -18.54
CA TRP A 53 -11.98 6.44 -18.23
C TRP A 53 -10.70 6.90 -17.54
N GLY A 54 -10.24 6.12 -16.54
CA GLY A 54 -9.05 6.45 -15.75
C GLY A 54 -9.36 7.42 -14.62
N ARG A 55 -9.84 6.91 -13.49
CA ARG A 55 -10.10 7.73 -12.28
C ARG A 55 -8.75 8.16 -11.67
N PRO A 56 -8.33 9.43 -11.76
CA PRO A 56 -6.98 9.83 -11.34
C PRO A 56 -6.74 9.62 -9.84
N GLY A 57 -7.78 9.76 -9.01
CA GLY A 57 -7.71 9.43 -7.58
C GLY A 57 -7.34 7.96 -7.34
N LEU A 58 -7.83 7.03 -8.17
CA LEU A 58 -7.52 5.61 -8.05
C LEU A 58 -6.06 5.32 -8.45
N LEU A 59 -5.58 5.97 -9.50
CA LEU A 59 -4.16 5.88 -9.87
C LEU A 59 -3.27 6.40 -8.75
N ALA A 60 -3.61 7.57 -8.19
CA ALA A 60 -2.84 8.20 -7.12
C ALA A 60 -2.73 7.31 -5.87
N VAL A 61 -3.85 6.77 -5.37
CA VAL A 61 -3.81 5.90 -4.18
C VAL A 61 -3.04 4.60 -4.43
N ASN A 62 -3.13 4.02 -5.63
CA ASN A 62 -2.38 2.82 -6.00
C ASN A 62 -0.87 3.09 -6.05
N VAL A 63 -0.45 4.20 -6.67
CA VAL A 63 0.97 4.58 -6.78
C VAL A 63 1.54 4.97 -5.42
N LEU A 64 0.82 5.77 -4.63
CA LEU A 64 1.22 6.14 -3.27
C LEU A 64 1.32 4.91 -2.36
N GLY A 65 0.34 4.02 -2.44
CA GLY A 65 0.35 2.78 -1.67
C GLY A 65 1.52 1.87 -2.03
N ALA A 66 1.84 1.74 -3.33
CA ALA A 66 3.02 1.01 -3.79
C ALA A 66 4.32 1.64 -3.26
N ALA A 67 4.43 2.98 -3.25
CA ALA A 67 5.59 3.68 -2.70
C ALA A 67 5.76 3.44 -1.20
N VAL A 68 4.69 3.55 -0.42
CA VAL A 68 4.74 3.27 1.03
C VAL A 68 5.10 1.80 1.29
N LEU A 69 4.57 0.85 0.51
CA LEU A 69 4.95 -0.55 0.61
C LEU A 69 6.44 -0.78 0.31
N GLY A 70 6.99 -0.12 -0.72
CA GLY A 70 8.41 -0.15 -1.02
C GLY A 70 9.26 0.38 0.13
N TRP A 71 8.85 1.49 0.74
CA TRP A 71 9.53 2.08 1.91
C TRP A 71 9.51 1.15 3.13
N LEU A 72 8.36 0.53 3.42
CA LEU A 72 8.25 -0.49 4.47
C LEU A 72 9.15 -1.70 4.17
N ALA A 73 9.17 -2.15 2.91
CA ALA A 73 9.98 -3.27 2.42
C ALA A 73 11.47 -3.08 2.65
N ALA A 74 11.99 -1.89 2.33
CA ALA A 74 13.38 -1.56 2.65
C ALA A 74 13.64 -1.62 4.16
N GLY A 75 12.74 -1.04 4.98
CA GLY A 75 12.85 -1.06 6.43
C GLY A 75 12.91 -2.46 7.04
N ALA A 76 12.02 -3.37 6.63
CA ALA A 76 12.03 -4.75 7.11
C ALA A 76 13.22 -5.59 6.62
N SER A 77 13.76 -5.27 5.44
CA SER A 77 14.92 -5.98 4.90
C SER A 77 16.24 -5.66 5.62
N ALA A 78 16.26 -4.60 6.42
CA ALA A 78 17.46 -4.15 7.12
C ALA A 78 17.83 -5.06 8.31
N SER A 79 19.13 -5.34 8.45
CA SER A 79 19.67 -6.14 9.57
C SER A 79 19.37 -5.53 10.94
N GLN A 80 19.22 -4.20 11.04
CA GLN A 80 18.70 -3.49 12.20
C GLN A 80 17.38 -2.80 11.86
N SER A 81 16.35 -3.60 11.56
CA SER A 81 15.04 -3.09 11.20
C SER A 81 14.41 -2.27 12.31
N ARG A 82 14.11 -1.00 12.02
CA ARG A 82 13.24 -0.14 12.84
C ARG A 82 11.76 -0.48 12.67
N ILE A 83 11.41 -1.27 11.66
CA ILE A 83 10.05 -1.67 11.32
C ILE A 83 9.79 -3.07 11.89
N THR A 84 8.85 -3.16 12.83
CA THR A 84 8.45 -4.45 13.42
C THR A 84 7.34 -5.13 12.61
N GLN A 85 7.10 -6.43 12.84
CA GLN A 85 5.99 -7.15 12.19
C GLN A 85 4.61 -6.53 12.45
N ARG A 86 4.40 -5.87 13.60
CA ARG A 86 3.15 -5.16 13.91
C ARG A 86 2.93 -3.95 13.01
N HIS A 87 4.00 -3.21 12.71
CA HIS A 87 3.94 -2.10 11.75
C HIS A 87 3.57 -2.62 10.37
N TYR A 88 4.10 -3.78 9.98
CA TYR A 88 3.72 -4.44 8.73
C TYR A 88 2.27 -4.87 8.69
N ALA A 89 1.77 -5.47 9.76
CA ALA A 89 0.37 -5.88 9.87
C ALA A 89 -0.57 -4.67 9.73
N LEU A 90 -0.28 -3.59 10.47
CA LEU A 90 -1.12 -2.39 10.46
C LEU A 90 -1.00 -1.59 9.17
N PHE A 91 0.22 -1.20 8.78
CA PHE A 91 0.44 -0.26 7.69
C PHE A 91 0.62 -0.96 6.34
N GLY A 92 1.38 -2.06 6.28
CA GLY A 92 1.60 -2.79 5.04
C GLY A 92 0.37 -3.55 4.59
N THR A 93 0.02 -4.62 5.31
CA THR A 93 -1.11 -5.49 4.95
C THR A 93 -2.45 -4.81 5.15
N GLY A 94 -2.66 -4.13 6.30
CA GLY A 94 -3.89 -3.43 6.60
C GLY A 94 -4.08 -2.18 5.73
N ALA A 95 -3.40 -1.09 6.09
CA ALA A 95 -3.67 0.23 5.51
C ALA A 95 -3.38 0.29 4.01
N MET A 96 -2.21 -0.14 3.55
CA MET A 96 -1.91 -0.12 2.12
C MET A 96 -2.75 -1.16 1.34
N GLY A 97 -3.10 -2.29 1.96
CA GLY A 97 -4.01 -3.27 1.37
C GLY A 97 -5.44 -2.75 1.17
N GLY A 98 -5.96 -1.94 2.10
CA GLY A 98 -7.27 -1.28 1.95
C GLY A 98 -7.25 -0.03 1.06
N LEU A 99 -6.13 0.71 1.07
CA LEU A 99 -5.91 1.93 0.30
C LEU A 99 -5.75 1.64 -1.19
N THR A 100 -5.05 0.56 -1.56
CA THR A 100 -4.85 0.15 -2.94
C THR A 100 -5.96 -0.79 -3.40
N SER A 101 -6.29 -0.80 -4.69
CA SER A 101 -7.36 -1.68 -5.20
C SER A 101 -7.20 -2.02 -6.68
N TYR A 102 -6.90 -3.31 -6.94
CA TYR A 102 -6.95 -3.88 -8.29
C TYR A 102 -8.37 -4.15 -8.78
N SER A 103 -9.31 -4.47 -7.89
CA SER A 103 -10.72 -4.67 -8.26
C SER A 103 -11.37 -3.38 -8.74
N ALA A 104 -11.08 -2.25 -8.10
CA ALA A 104 -11.52 -0.94 -8.58
C ALA A 104 -10.86 -0.58 -9.91
N LEU A 105 -9.59 -0.94 -10.13
CA LEU A 105 -8.92 -0.74 -11.42
C LEU A 105 -9.66 -1.51 -12.52
N ALA A 106 -9.93 -2.80 -12.30
CA ALA A 106 -10.66 -3.66 -13.22
C ALA A 106 -12.06 -3.12 -13.54
N ALA A 107 -12.76 -2.56 -12.55
CA ALA A 107 -14.07 -1.93 -12.75
C ALA A 107 -13.98 -0.67 -13.63
N VAL A 108 -12.96 0.16 -13.45
CA VAL A 108 -12.74 1.38 -14.26
C VAL A 108 -12.37 1.07 -15.70
N VAL A 109 -11.66 -0.03 -15.95
CA VAL A 109 -11.23 -0.43 -17.30
C VAL A 109 -12.20 -1.38 -18.02
N GLY A 110 -13.37 -1.66 -17.44
CA GLY A 110 -14.32 -2.62 -17.98
C GLY A 110 -14.79 -2.26 -19.39
N ILE A 111 -14.38 -3.05 -20.40
CA ILE A 111 -14.70 -2.81 -21.82
C ILE A 111 -16.21 -2.99 -22.08
N PRO A 112 -16.92 -1.95 -22.56
CA PRO A 112 -18.32 -2.08 -22.96
C PRO A 112 -18.41 -3.04 -24.15
N ARG A 113 -19.08 -4.18 -23.98
CA ARG A 113 -19.27 -5.17 -25.05
C ARG A 113 -20.49 -4.90 -25.94
N SER A 114 -21.20 -3.80 -25.72
CA SER A 114 -22.56 -3.60 -26.25
C SER A 114 -22.66 -2.73 -27.50
N SER A 115 -21.58 -2.07 -27.93
CA SER A 115 -21.57 -1.33 -29.19
C SER A 115 -21.08 -2.25 -30.29
N GLY A 116 -21.94 -2.69 -31.21
CA GLY A 116 -21.58 -3.48 -32.41
C GLY A 116 -20.61 -2.79 -33.39
N ASP A 117 -19.96 -1.72 -32.95
CA ASP A 117 -18.90 -1.00 -33.64
C ASP A 117 -17.54 -1.55 -33.18
N SER A 118 -16.92 -2.32 -34.07
CA SER A 118 -15.62 -2.94 -33.87
C SER A 118 -14.49 -1.92 -33.66
N VAL A 119 -14.60 -0.72 -34.24
CA VAL A 119 -13.59 0.34 -34.10
C VAL A 119 -13.69 0.98 -32.72
N ALA A 120 -14.90 1.30 -32.27
CA ALA A 120 -15.12 1.84 -30.93
C ALA A 120 -14.68 0.85 -29.83
N THR A 121 -14.96 -0.44 -30.03
CA THR A 121 -14.54 -1.51 -29.10
C THR A 121 -13.02 -1.65 -29.04
N ALA A 122 -12.33 -1.59 -30.19
CA ALA A 122 -10.87 -1.64 -30.24
C ALA A 122 -10.25 -0.41 -29.56
N GLY A 123 -10.80 0.79 -29.77
CA GLY A 123 -10.37 2.01 -29.10
C GLY A 123 -10.50 1.93 -27.57
N ALA A 124 -11.63 1.44 -27.08
CA ALA A 124 -11.84 1.23 -25.64
C ALA A 124 -10.87 0.19 -25.04
N ALA A 125 -10.61 -0.90 -25.76
CA ALA A 125 -9.65 -1.93 -25.34
C ALA A 125 -8.22 -1.39 -25.26
N LEU A 126 -7.80 -0.59 -26.25
CA LEU A 126 -6.49 0.07 -26.24
C LEU A 126 -6.35 1.08 -25.11
N GLY A 127 -7.39 1.89 -24.85
CA GLY A 127 -7.42 2.82 -23.73
C GLY A 127 -7.32 2.10 -22.37
N ALA A 128 -8.07 1.00 -22.20
CA ALA A 128 -7.99 0.14 -21.03
C ALA A 128 -6.58 -0.43 -20.81
N ALA A 129 -5.99 -1.02 -21.87
CA ALA A 129 -4.65 -1.57 -21.83
C ALA A 129 -3.60 -0.49 -21.49
N GLY A 130 -3.71 0.69 -22.09
CA GLY A 130 -2.85 1.84 -21.80
C GLY A 130 -2.94 2.27 -20.34
N TYR A 131 -4.14 2.36 -19.78
CA TYR A 131 -4.33 2.75 -18.37
C TYR A 131 -3.81 1.70 -17.39
N ILE A 132 -3.97 0.40 -17.69
CA ILE A 132 -3.38 -0.69 -16.92
C ILE A 132 -1.86 -0.60 -16.96
N ALA A 133 -1.27 -0.50 -18.16
CA ALA A 133 0.17 -0.41 -18.33
C ALA A 133 0.75 0.80 -17.59
N LEU A 134 0.10 1.97 -17.69
CA LEU A 134 0.48 3.16 -16.95
C LEU A 134 0.38 2.95 -15.44
N SER A 135 -0.71 2.37 -14.95
CA SER A 135 -0.90 2.09 -13.52
C SER A 135 0.17 1.16 -12.96
N LEU A 136 0.52 0.11 -13.69
CA LEU A 136 1.58 -0.83 -13.31
C LEU A 136 2.95 -0.17 -13.35
N ALA A 137 3.26 0.57 -14.41
CA ALA A 137 4.55 1.25 -14.56
C ALA A 137 4.77 2.28 -13.44
N LEU A 138 3.78 3.14 -13.18
CA LEU A 138 3.85 4.13 -12.11
C LEU A 138 3.86 3.47 -10.72
N GLY A 139 3.10 2.40 -10.54
CA GLY A 139 3.12 1.62 -9.29
C GLY A 139 4.51 1.04 -9.02
N LEU A 140 5.17 0.47 -10.04
CA LEU A 140 6.53 -0.06 -9.92
C LEU A 140 7.55 1.05 -9.64
N VAL A 141 7.48 2.17 -10.36
CA VAL A 141 8.34 3.34 -10.12
C VAL A 141 8.13 3.86 -8.69
N GLY A 142 6.87 3.96 -8.24
CA GLY A 142 6.53 4.33 -6.88
C GLY A 142 7.15 3.40 -5.85
N ALA A 143 6.99 2.09 -6.01
CA ALA A 143 7.58 1.08 -5.13
C ALA A 143 9.10 1.16 -5.07
N LEU A 144 9.76 1.33 -6.22
CA LEU A 144 11.22 1.50 -6.29
C LEU A 144 11.66 2.79 -5.60
N ALA A 145 10.99 3.91 -5.86
CA ALA A 145 11.29 5.18 -5.19
C ALA A 145 11.11 5.07 -3.67
N GLY A 146 10.04 4.42 -3.23
CA GLY A 146 9.78 4.12 -1.82
C GLY A 146 10.88 3.28 -1.20
N TRP A 147 11.31 2.21 -1.87
CA TRP A 147 12.42 1.37 -1.43
C TRP A 147 13.71 2.18 -1.23
N ARG A 148 14.10 2.97 -2.25
CA ARG A 148 15.30 3.82 -2.18
C ARG A 148 15.23 4.83 -1.04
N LEU A 149 14.06 5.41 -0.82
CA LEU A 149 13.83 6.32 0.31
C LEU A 149 13.93 5.58 1.65
N GLY A 150 13.44 4.34 1.72
CA GLY A 150 13.55 3.49 2.90
C GLY A 150 14.99 3.11 3.22
N GLU A 151 15.80 2.79 2.21
CA GLU A 151 17.25 2.61 2.37
C GLU A 151 17.93 3.88 2.92
N ALA A 152 17.53 5.06 2.42
CA ALA A 152 18.11 6.32 2.89
C ALA A 152 17.72 6.68 4.33
N THR A 153 16.47 6.37 4.75
CA THR A 153 15.88 6.88 5.99
C THR A 153 15.79 5.86 7.12
N LEU A 154 15.57 4.58 6.81
CA LEU A 154 15.34 3.52 7.80
C LEU A 154 16.55 2.64 8.03
N THR A 155 17.37 2.42 7.00
CA THR A 155 18.51 1.49 7.07
C THR A 155 19.83 2.16 7.40
N GLY A 156 19.78 3.44 7.80
CA GLY A 156 20.87 4.26 8.38
C GLY A 156 22.28 3.79 8.06
N HIS A 157 22.87 4.31 6.98
CA HIS A 157 24.31 4.32 6.65
C HIS A 157 25.20 3.35 7.45
N GLY A 158 25.09 2.04 7.15
CA GLY A 158 26.15 1.06 7.38
C GLY A 158 27.36 1.25 6.44
N ARG A 159 27.52 2.42 5.79
CA ARG A 159 28.75 2.82 5.10
C ARG A 159 29.75 3.39 6.12
N GLY A 160 30.12 2.57 7.09
CA GLY A 160 31.27 2.82 7.94
C GLY A 160 32.54 2.66 7.13
N ARG A 161 33.31 3.75 7.02
CA ARG A 161 34.78 3.79 7.02
C ARG A 161 35.44 2.40 7.05
N GLY A 162 35.83 1.92 5.87
CA GLY A 162 36.54 0.65 5.74
C GLY A 162 37.49 0.65 4.55
N GLN A 163 38.20 1.76 4.30
CA GLN A 163 39.39 1.79 3.45
C GLN A 163 40.10 3.14 3.60
N LYS A 164 40.84 3.28 4.71
CA LYS A 164 42.15 3.91 4.65
C LYS A 164 43.12 2.85 5.16
N LYS A 165 43.74 2.16 4.21
CA LYS A 165 45.05 1.54 4.45
C LYS A 165 46.10 2.61 4.20
#